data_AF-A0A7Z2V9L5-F1
#
_entry.id   AF-A0A7Z2V9L5-F1
#
_cell.length_a   1.000
_cell.length_b   1.000
_cell.length_c   1.000
_cell.angle_alpha   90.00
_cell.angle_beta   90.00
_cell.angle_gamma   90.00
#
_symmetry.space_group_name_H-M   'P 1'
#
loop_
_entity.id
_entity.type
_entity.pdbx_description
1 polymer ?
#
loop_
_entity_poly.entity_id
_entity_poly.type
_entity_poly.pdbx_seq_one_letter_code
_entity_poly.pdbx_strand_id
1 'polypeptide(L)'
;MSMSVYHLNTSAVFAALLCVSIAGCTSSAQAVSSQQGLPNQRREQSSVACPSKDFNTFLQRYADVADDSVRRRFTDDPLEYEVPTYTVEEVTPSSPATHISKRTGSSRLELFPFRYFKDAKVFDQTVPGAKGPERQSGVGYPISIEATAGDGRRVDFGMEYEMDTYVFKRSRGCWYLTRVINLRD
;
A
#
# COMPACT_ATOMS: atom_id res chain seq x y z
N MET A 1 11.74 -1.28 -59.87
CA MET A 1 11.29 -2.61 -59.40
C MET A 1 12.50 -3.38 -58.94
N SER A 2 12.59 -3.63 -57.61
CA SER A 2 13.02 -4.86 -56.93
C SER A 2 14.34 -5.55 -57.35
N MET A 3 15.25 -6.04 -56.50
CA MET A 3 15.25 -6.36 -55.06
C MET A 3 16.71 -6.29 -54.55
N SER A 4 16.88 -6.02 -53.26
CA SER A 4 18.13 -6.25 -52.51
C SER A 4 18.57 -7.72 -52.59
N VAL A 5 19.89 -7.93 -52.62
CA VAL A 5 20.53 -9.19 -52.24
C VAL A 5 21.58 -8.89 -51.18
N TYR A 6 21.46 -9.58 -50.05
CA TYR A 6 22.34 -9.55 -48.89
C TYR A 6 23.54 -10.48 -49.09
N HIS A 7 24.69 -10.06 -48.57
CA HIS A 7 25.81 -10.97 -48.28
C HIS A 7 26.44 -10.61 -46.94
N LEU A 8 26.39 -11.53 -45.97
CA LEU A 8 27.58 -12.25 -45.51
C LEU A 8 27.20 -13.35 -44.50
N ASN A 9 27.99 -14.40 -44.57
CA ASN A 9 27.79 -15.76 -44.08
C ASN A 9 28.75 -15.98 -42.89
N THR A 10 28.39 -16.75 -41.86
CA THR A 10 29.25 -17.80 -41.27
C THR A 10 28.57 -18.56 -40.11
N SER A 11 28.17 -19.80 -40.46
CA SER A 11 28.34 -21.06 -39.73
C SER A 11 28.71 -21.06 -38.24
N ALA A 12 27.83 -21.66 -37.42
CA ALA A 12 28.24 -22.42 -36.24
C ALA A 12 27.31 -23.62 -36.07
N VAL A 13 27.79 -24.81 -36.43
CA VAL A 13 27.26 -26.11 -36.03
C VAL A 13 28.36 -26.75 -35.20
N PHE A 14 28.04 -27.20 -33.97
CA PHE A 14 28.44 -28.52 -33.47
C PHE A 14 27.60 -28.88 -32.25
N ALA A 15 27.06 -30.10 -32.31
CA ALA A 15 26.23 -30.76 -31.32
C ALA A 15 27.06 -31.76 -30.50
N ALA A 16 26.67 -32.00 -29.25
CA ALA A 16 26.72 -33.29 -28.53
C ALA A 16 25.97 -33.09 -27.20
N LEU A 17 24.81 -33.71 -26.93
CA LEU A 17 24.60 -35.09 -26.41
C LEU A 17 25.52 -35.40 -25.21
N LEU A 18 25.10 -35.99 -24.09
CA LEU A 18 23.85 -36.46 -23.48
C LEU A 18 24.36 -37.07 -22.14
N CYS A 19 23.66 -36.96 -21.01
CA CYS A 19 23.50 -38.10 -20.09
C CYS A 19 22.58 -37.80 -18.91
N VAL A 20 21.63 -38.72 -18.82
CA VAL A 20 20.54 -38.92 -17.88
C VAL A 20 21.07 -39.24 -16.47
N SER A 21 20.36 -38.79 -15.44
CA SER A 21 20.25 -39.54 -14.17
C SER A 21 18.89 -39.23 -13.53
N ILE A 22 17.94 -40.13 -13.75
CA ILE A 22 16.67 -40.19 -13.02
C ILE A 22 16.95 -41.05 -11.79
N ALA A 23 17.00 -40.45 -10.61
CA ALA A 23 16.90 -41.20 -9.37
C ALA A 23 15.45 -41.10 -8.89
N GLY A 24 14.68 -42.14 -9.17
CA GLY A 24 13.38 -42.36 -8.54
C GLY A 24 13.58 -42.91 -7.13
N CYS A 25 13.11 -42.19 -6.13
CA CYS A 25 12.85 -42.74 -4.80
C CYS A 25 11.34 -42.90 -4.65
N THR A 26 10.87 -44.15 -4.64
CA THR A 26 9.51 -44.50 -4.23
C THR A 26 9.55 -45.24 -2.89
N SER A 27 8.57 -44.92 -2.03
CA SER A 27 8.19 -45.59 -0.76
C SER A 27 9.18 -45.45 0.41
N SER A 28 8.75 -45.21 1.66
CA SER A 28 7.49 -45.57 2.31
C SER A 28 7.06 -44.52 3.35
N ALA A 29 5.76 -44.32 3.46
CA ALA A 29 5.12 -43.66 4.60
C ALA A 29 5.34 -44.47 5.88
N GLN A 30 5.71 -43.80 6.97
CA GLN A 30 5.03 -43.79 8.27
C GLN A 30 5.95 -43.16 9.32
N ALA A 31 5.57 -41.99 9.81
CA ALA A 31 5.88 -41.58 11.18
C ALA A 31 4.59 -41.03 11.78
N VAL A 32 4.05 -41.82 12.70
CA VAL A 32 2.90 -41.49 13.54
C VAL A 32 3.33 -40.41 14.54
N SER A 33 2.34 -39.60 14.90
CA SER A 33 2.16 -38.98 16.21
C SER A 33 2.44 -37.49 16.36
N SER A 34 1.33 -36.82 16.71
CA SER A 34 1.22 -35.81 17.76
C SER A 34 1.49 -34.36 17.41
N GLN A 35 0.42 -33.60 17.61
CA GLN A 35 0.42 -32.26 18.20
C GLN A 35 1.11 -31.15 17.40
N GLN A 36 0.31 -30.36 16.71
CA GLN A 36 -0.10 -29.05 17.22
C GLN A 36 -0.94 -28.37 16.14
N GLY A 37 -2.16 -27.97 16.51
CA GLY A 37 -2.90 -27.02 15.70
C GLY A 37 -1.99 -25.84 15.42
N LEU A 38 -1.85 -25.50 14.14
CA LEU A 38 -1.12 -24.32 13.69
C LEU A 38 -1.51 -23.16 14.61
N PRO A 39 -0.60 -22.64 15.46
CA PRO A 39 -0.85 -21.36 16.08
C PRO A 39 -0.87 -20.39 14.91
N ASN A 40 -2.03 -19.76 14.74
CA ASN A 40 -2.29 -18.60 13.92
C ASN A 40 -1.00 -17.77 13.83
N GLN A 41 -0.21 -17.95 12.77
CA GLN A 41 0.97 -17.14 12.50
C GLN A 41 0.46 -15.78 12.04
N ARG A 42 -0.08 -15.03 13.00
CA ARG A 42 0.01 -13.59 13.02
C ARG A 42 1.49 -13.33 13.17
N ARG A 43 2.18 -13.38 12.01
CA ARG A 43 3.60 -13.12 11.79
C ARG A 43 4.03 -12.15 12.88
N GLU A 44 4.85 -12.61 13.81
CA GLU A 44 5.57 -11.72 14.71
C GLU A 44 6.41 -10.82 13.80
N GLN A 45 5.81 -9.71 13.39
CA GLN A 45 6.57 -8.53 13.00
C GLN A 45 7.44 -8.28 14.21
N SER A 46 8.74 -8.61 14.07
CA SER A 46 9.81 -8.11 14.92
C SER A 46 9.43 -6.71 15.37
N SER A 47 9.51 -6.42 16.68
CA SER A 47 8.94 -5.20 17.26
C SER A 47 9.54 -3.97 16.59
N VAL A 48 8.93 -3.52 15.49
CA VAL A 48 9.36 -2.35 14.75
C VAL A 48 9.05 -1.18 15.64
N ALA A 49 10.07 -0.37 15.92
CA ALA A 49 9.89 0.84 16.71
C ALA A 49 8.84 1.74 16.05
N CYS A 50 7.90 2.23 16.86
CA CYS A 50 6.90 3.18 16.40
C CYS A 50 7.59 4.48 15.95
N PRO A 51 7.32 5.01 14.74
CA PRO A 51 7.95 6.24 14.24
C PRO A 51 7.70 7.44 15.14
N SER A 52 6.49 7.54 15.69
CA SER A 52 6.14 8.49 16.75
C SER A 52 4.77 8.16 17.34
N LYS A 53 4.58 8.49 18.62
CA LYS A 53 3.26 8.50 19.28
C LYS A 53 2.49 9.79 19.00
N ASP A 54 3.19 10.89 18.74
CA ASP A 54 2.56 12.13 18.25
C ASP A 54 2.10 11.95 16.81
N PHE A 55 0.85 12.31 16.52
CA PHE A 55 0.27 12.07 15.20
C PHE A 55 0.94 12.91 14.10
N ASN A 56 1.30 14.17 14.39
CA ASN A 56 1.88 15.03 13.37
C ASN A 56 3.28 14.57 13.00
N THR A 57 4.11 14.24 14.00
CA THR A 57 5.43 13.66 13.76
C THR A 57 5.33 12.30 13.06
N PHE A 58 4.34 11.48 13.43
CA PHE A 58 4.09 10.22 12.71
C PHE A 58 3.73 10.48 11.25
N LEU A 59 2.80 11.39 10.98
CA LEU A 59 2.32 11.70 9.64
C LEU A 59 3.44 12.26 8.75
N GLN A 60 4.33 13.08 9.31
CA GLN A 60 5.56 13.53 8.65
C GLN A 60 6.42 12.36 8.18
N ARG A 61 6.71 11.40 9.07
CA ARG A 61 7.50 10.21 8.73
C ARG A 61 6.78 9.27 7.78
N TYR A 62 5.45 9.19 7.89
CA TYR A 62 4.62 8.35 7.04
C TYR A 62 4.55 8.87 5.60
N ALA A 63 4.55 10.19 5.42
CA ALA A 63 4.50 10.87 4.13
C ALA A 63 5.90 11.11 3.52
N ASP A 64 6.98 10.70 4.20
CA ASP A 64 8.34 10.90 3.72
C ASP A 64 8.58 10.12 2.42
N VAL A 65 8.88 10.87 1.36
CA VAL A 65 9.04 10.36 0.00
C VAL A 65 10.38 9.64 -0.20
N ALA A 66 11.35 9.94 0.65
CA ALA A 66 12.67 9.32 0.67
C ALA A 66 12.69 8.03 1.48
N ASP A 67 11.72 7.81 2.38
CA ASP A 67 11.58 6.60 3.20
C ASP A 67 10.15 6.03 3.16
N ASP A 68 9.90 5.15 2.20
CA ASP A 68 8.63 4.45 2.09
C ASP A 68 8.51 3.20 2.99
N SER A 69 9.52 2.92 3.83
CA SER A 69 9.50 1.79 4.76
C SER A 69 8.49 1.99 5.89
N VAL A 70 8.34 3.23 6.38
CA VAL A 70 7.33 3.60 7.37
C VAL A 70 5.94 3.33 6.81
N ARG A 71 5.67 3.84 5.59
CA ARG A 71 4.40 3.61 4.91
C ARG A 71 4.07 2.12 4.77
N ARG A 72 5.00 1.30 4.27
CA ARG A 72 4.80 -0.14 4.11
C ARG A 72 4.47 -0.86 5.41
N ARG A 73 5.12 -0.45 6.52
CA ARG A 73 5.02 -1.13 7.82
C ARG A 73 3.84 -0.65 8.66
N PHE A 74 3.43 0.60 8.51
CA PHE A 74 2.37 1.25 9.27
C PHE A 74 1.09 1.49 8.45
N THR A 75 0.92 0.72 7.37
CA THR A 75 -0.36 0.51 6.70
C THR A 75 -0.89 -0.86 7.10
N ASP A 76 -2.14 -0.92 7.54
CA ASP A 76 -2.80 -2.18 7.90
C ASP A 76 -2.78 -3.19 6.74
N ASP A 77 -2.72 -4.46 7.10
CA ASP A 77 -2.77 -5.59 6.19
C ASP A 77 -3.84 -6.57 6.73
N PRO A 78 -5.07 -6.55 6.19
CA PRO A 78 -5.52 -5.83 4.99
C PRO A 78 -5.82 -4.34 5.22
N LEU A 79 -5.65 -3.53 4.17
CA LEU A 79 -6.13 -2.15 4.10
C LEU A 79 -7.55 -2.11 3.52
N GLU A 80 -8.42 -1.29 4.11
CA GLU A 80 -9.76 -1.02 3.57
C GLU A 80 -9.74 0.11 2.55
N TYR A 81 -10.44 -0.09 1.45
CA TYR A 81 -10.65 0.89 0.39
C TYR A 81 -12.13 1.12 0.19
N GLU A 82 -12.53 2.37 0.27
CA GLU A 82 -13.92 2.79 0.10
C GLU A 82 -14.02 3.69 -1.12
N VAL A 83 -14.90 3.30 -2.04
CA VAL A 83 -15.16 3.99 -3.32
C VAL A 83 -16.67 4.05 -3.56
N PRO A 84 -17.17 4.89 -4.47
CA PRO A 84 -18.58 4.90 -4.81
C PRO A 84 -19.00 3.57 -5.45
N THR A 85 -20.15 3.04 -5.09
CA THR A 85 -20.57 1.69 -5.51
C THR A 85 -20.63 1.53 -7.04
N TYR A 86 -21.04 2.57 -7.77
CA TYR A 86 -21.12 2.55 -9.24
C TYR A 86 -19.75 2.35 -9.93
N THR A 87 -18.65 2.58 -9.21
CA THR A 87 -17.29 2.35 -9.75
C THR A 87 -16.91 0.87 -9.77
N VAL A 88 -17.66 0.02 -9.05
CA VAL A 88 -17.34 -1.41 -8.88
C VAL A 88 -18.44 -2.30 -9.44
N GLU A 89 -19.70 -1.88 -9.37
CA GLU A 89 -20.86 -2.66 -9.79
C GLU A 89 -22.00 -1.79 -10.33
N GLU A 90 -22.93 -2.40 -11.05
CA GLU A 90 -24.17 -1.73 -11.44
C GLU A 90 -25.03 -1.45 -10.21
N VAL A 91 -25.43 -0.18 -10.04
CA VAL A 91 -26.18 0.27 -8.87
C VAL A 91 -27.66 -0.07 -9.02
N THR A 92 -28.22 -0.69 -7.99
CA THR A 92 -29.66 -0.93 -7.84
C THR A 92 -30.24 0.04 -6.80
N PRO A 93 -31.58 0.22 -6.73
CA PRO A 93 -32.19 1.05 -5.68
C PRO A 93 -31.86 0.63 -4.23
N SER A 94 -31.43 -0.62 -4.03
CA SER A 94 -31.02 -1.15 -2.73
C SER A 94 -29.50 -1.13 -2.49
N SER A 95 -28.71 -0.75 -3.49
CA SER A 95 -27.25 -0.74 -3.37
C SER A 95 -26.81 0.34 -2.36
N PRO A 96 -25.79 0.06 -1.53
CA PRO A 96 -25.22 1.07 -0.65
C PRO A 96 -24.59 2.21 -1.48
N ALA A 97 -24.42 3.39 -0.89
CA ALA A 97 -23.75 4.51 -1.56
C ALA A 97 -22.27 4.23 -1.86
N THR A 98 -21.59 3.52 -0.97
CA THR A 98 -20.16 3.19 -1.09
C THR A 98 -19.93 1.69 -1.02
N HIS A 99 -18.88 1.24 -1.70
CA HIS A 99 -18.38 -0.12 -1.68
C HIS A 99 -17.05 -0.15 -0.93
N ILE A 100 -16.92 -1.05 0.05
CA ILE A 100 -15.68 -1.27 0.80
C ILE A 100 -15.04 -2.59 0.40
N SER A 101 -13.80 -2.52 -0.10
CA SER A 101 -12.97 -3.69 -0.40
C SER A 101 -11.74 -3.75 0.49
N LYS A 102 -11.18 -4.96 0.67
CA LYS A 102 -9.96 -5.20 1.45
C LYS A 102 -8.85 -5.68 0.53
N ARG A 103 -7.66 -5.10 0.64
CA ARG A 103 -6.47 -5.54 -0.11
C ARG A 103 -5.35 -5.91 0.85
N THR A 104 -4.59 -6.91 0.43
CA THR A 104 -3.54 -7.52 1.25
C THR A 104 -2.20 -7.44 0.52
N GLY A 105 -1.10 -7.53 1.26
CA GLY A 105 0.24 -7.54 0.66
C GLY A 105 0.54 -6.24 -0.09
N SER A 106 1.39 -6.28 -1.11
CA SER A 106 1.80 -5.08 -1.85
C SER A 106 0.64 -4.36 -2.55
N SER A 107 -0.38 -5.10 -3.00
CA SER A 107 -1.54 -4.54 -3.72
C SER A 107 -2.32 -3.49 -2.91
N ARG A 108 -2.23 -3.56 -1.57
CA ARG A 108 -2.82 -2.58 -0.66
C ARG A 108 -2.13 -1.22 -0.67
N LEU A 109 -1.11 -1.04 -1.49
CA LEU A 109 -0.42 0.24 -1.66
C LEU A 109 -0.56 0.79 -3.09
N GLU A 110 -1.30 0.10 -3.97
CA GLU A 110 -1.38 0.38 -5.41
C GLU A 110 -2.61 1.20 -5.79
N LEU A 111 -3.77 0.93 -5.18
CA LEU A 111 -5.07 1.40 -5.70
C LEU A 111 -5.43 2.84 -5.38
N PHE A 112 -4.66 3.50 -4.51
CA PHE A 112 -4.84 4.91 -4.25
C PHE A 112 -3.51 5.59 -4.48
N PRO A 113 -3.45 6.60 -5.35
CA PRO A 113 -2.23 7.32 -5.58
C PRO A 113 -1.94 8.13 -4.31
N PHE A 114 -1.12 7.51 -3.44
CA PHE A 114 -0.30 8.19 -2.42
C PHE A 114 0.51 9.35 -2.99
N ARG A 115 0.49 9.54 -4.32
CA ARG A 115 0.74 10.77 -5.04
C ARG A 115 0.34 12.00 -4.23
N TYR A 116 -0.84 12.04 -3.60
CA TYR A 116 -1.19 13.21 -2.80
C TYR A 116 -0.33 13.36 -1.54
N PHE A 117 -0.04 12.31 -0.76
CA PHE A 117 0.90 12.44 0.35
C PHE A 117 2.32 12.81 -0.09
N LYS A 118 2.80 12.19 -1.18
CA LYS A 118 4.13 12.39 -1.73
C LYS A 118 4.31 13.77 -2.36
N ASP A 119 3.29 14.27 -3.06
CA ASP A 119 3.34 15.52 -3.79
C ASP A 119 2.82 16.70 -2.95
N ALA A 120 1.98 16.45 -1.92
CA ALA A 120 1.43 17.51 -1.08
C ALA A 120 2.45 18.15 -0.16
N LYS A 121 3.67 17.60 0.03
CA LYS A 121 4.73 18.27 0.78
C LYS A 121 4.23 18.87 2.11
N VAL A 122 3.37 18.12 2.81
CA VAL A 122 2.47 18.58 3.90
C VAL A 122 3.17 19.37 5.01
N PHE A 123 4.49 19.24 5.09
CA PHE A 123 5.34 19.84 6.10
C PHE A 123 6.59 20.54 5.53
N ASP A 124 6.74 20.69 4.21
CA ASP A 124 7.92 21.33 3.62
C ASP A 124 7.84 22.86 3.62
N GLN A 125 6.66 23.44 3.86
CA GLN A 125 6.44 24.87 3.90
C GLN A 125 6.27 25.34 5.35
N THR A 126 7.34 25.87 5.93
CA THR A 126 7.27 26.63 7.19
C THR A 126 7.05 28.11 6.88
N VAL A 127 5.87 28.65 7.19
CA VAL A 127 5.61 30.10 7.09
C VAL A 127 6.38 30.82 8.21
N PRO A 128 7.30 31.75 7.90
CA PRO A 128 7.99 32.52 8.92
C PRO A 128 7.00 33.32 9.77
N GLY A 129 7.00 33.09 11.09
CA GLY A 129 6.14 33.81 12.06
C GLY A 129 4.86 33.10 12.48
N ALA A 130 4.51 31.95 11.89
CA ALA A 130 3.39 31.14 12.34
C ALA A 130 3.70 30.45 13.69
N LYS A 131 2.71 30.38 14.59
CA LYS A 131 2.80 29.62 15.84
C LYS A 131 2.74 28.11 15.54
N GLY A 132 3.86 27.55 15.11
CA GLY A 132 4.00 26.14 14.75
C GLY A 132 4.09 25.93 13.22
N PRO A 133 4.44 24.71 12.77
CA PRO A 133 4.47 24.39 11.35
C PRO A 133 3.04 24.46 10.80
N GLU A 134 2.71 25.56 10.16
CA GLU A 134 1.48 25.71 9.38
C GLU A 134 1.55 24.72 8.21
N ARG A 135 0.58 23.81 8.14
CA ARG A 135 0.60 22.72 7.16
C ARG A 135 0.10 23.27 5.84
N GLN A 136 1.01 23.59 4.93
CA GLN A 136 0.65 24.01 3.58
C GLN A 136 0.96 22.89 2.60
N SER A 137 -0.02 22.55 1.78
CA SER A 137 0.18 21.64 0.67
C SER A 137 0.97 22.35 -0.43
N GLY A 138 2.07 21.77 -0.89
CA GLY A 138 2.84 22.29 -2.02
C GLY A 138 2.06 22.36 -3.34
N VAL A 139 0.88 21.75 -3.39
CA VAL A 139 -0.02 21.72 -4.56
C VAL A 139 -1.24 22.65 -4.42
N GLY A 140 -1.31 23.48 -3.37
CA GLY A 140 -2.39 24.47 -3.19
C GLY A 140 -3.73 23.88 -2.72
N TYR A 141 -3.77 22.62 -2.31
CA TYR A 141 -4.98 21.98 -1.77
C TYR A 141 -5.03 22.05 -0.25
N PRO A 142 -6.19 22.33 0.36
CA PRO A 142 -6.32 22.29 1.81
C PRO A 142 -6.08 20.87 2.32
N ILE A 143 -5.46 20.78 3.49
CA ILE A 143 -5.31 19.55 4.26
C ILE A 143 -6.06 19.77 5.58
N SER A 144 -7.08 18.96 5.84
CA SER A 144 -7.72 18.93 7.16
C SER A 144 -7.23 17.71 7.93
N ILE A 145 -7.06 17.87 9.24
CA ILE A 145 -6.78 16.76 10.15
C ILE A 145 -7.80 16.83 11.27
N GLU A 146 -8.63 15.81 11.35
CA GLU A 146 -9.72 15.73 12.31
C GLU A 146 -9.53 14.55 13.25
N ALA A 147 -9.99 14.71 14.49
CA ALA A 147 -10.12 13.60 15.42
C ALA A 147 -11.33 12.75 15.04
N THR A 148 -11.19 11.43 15.07
CA THR A 148 -12.32 10.50 14.92
C THR A 148 -12.54 9.70 16.19
N ALA A 149 -13.66 8.99 16.27
CA ALA A 149 -13.97 8.13 17.41
C ALA A 149 -12.85 7.09 17.66
N GLY A 150 -12.58 6.80 18.94
CA GLY A 150 -11.62 5.77 19.33
C GLY A 150 -10.14 6.16 19.13
N ASP A 151 -9.79 7.42 19.42
CA ASP A 151 -8.42 7.97 19.26
C ASP A 151 -7.90 7.85 17.82
N GLY A 152 -8.80 7.97 16.84
CA GLY A 152 -8.44 7.96 15.44
C GLY A 152 -8.17 9.37 14.91
N ARG A 153 -7.60 9.40 13.70
CA ARG A 153 -7.34 10.62 12.94
C ARG A 153 -7.80 10.43 11.51
N ARG A 154 -8.51 11.43 10.98
CA ARG A 154 -8.89 11.53 9.58
C ARG A 154 -8.03 12.62 8.96
N VAL A 155 -7.40 12.32 7.84
CA VAL A 155 -6.65 13.30 7.05
C VAL A 155 -7.29 13.38 5.68
N ASP A 156 -7.75 14.55 5.30
CA ASP A 156 -8.34 14.81 4.00
C ASP A 156 -7.38 15.64 3.14
N PHE A 157 -7.26 15.27 1.86
CA PHE A 157 -6.45 15.96 0.86
C PHE A 157 -7.29 16.30 -0.35
N GLY A 158 -7.24 17.55 -0.79
CA GLY A 158 -7.95 18.00 -2.00
C GLY A 158 -9.05 18.99 -1.67
N MET A 159 -9.86 19.32 -2.67
CA MET A 159 -11.06 20.14 -2.50
C MET A 159 -12.29 19.25 -2.39
N GLU A 160 -13.41 19.81 -1.93
CA GLU A 160 -14.64 19.10 -1.55
C GLU A 160 -15.08 17.97 -2.53
N TYR A 161 -14.93 18.16 -3.84
CA TYR A 161 -15.33 17.19 -4.87
C TYR A 161 -14.19 16.29 -5.40
N GLU A 162 -12.95 16.54 -5.00
CA GLU A 162 -11.77 15.77 -5.40
C GLU A 162 -11.00 15.22 -4.19
N MET A 163 -11.69 15.08 -3.05
CA MET A 163 -11.06 14.80 -1.77
C MET A 163 -10.68 13.31 -1.62
N ASP A 164 -9.41 13.06 -1.28
CA ASP A 164 -8.93 11.78 -0.80
C ASP A 164 -8.83 11.78 0.73
N THR A 165 -9.41 10.77 1.36
CA THR A 165 -9.41 10.63 2.82
C THR A 165 -8.55 9.46 3.26
N TYR A 166 -7.80 9.68 4.33
CA TYR A 166 -6.97 8.67 4.98
C TYR A 166 -7.32 8.57 6.46
N VAL A 167 -7.72 7.38 6.90
CA VAL A 167 -8.15 7.11 8.27
C VAL A 167 -7.08 6.33 9.02
N PHE A 168 -6.49 6.99 10.01
CA PHE A 168 -5.50 6.43 10.90
C PHE A 168 -6.14 6.05 12.24
N LYS A 169 -5.72 4.91 12.78
CA LYS A 169 -6.10 4.46 14.12
C LYS A 169 -4.88 4.05 14.92
N ARG A 170 -4.99 4.14 16.24
CA ARG A 170 -3.96 3.58 17.13
C ARG A 170 -4.14 2.08 17.31
N SER A 171 -3.05 1.36 17.16
CA SER A 171 -2.93 -0.06 17.50
C SER A 171 -1.58 -0.29 18.18
N ARG A 172 -1.59 -1.01 19.32
CA ARG A 172 -0.38 -1.30 20.11
C ARG A 172 0.48 -0.06 20.42
N GLY A 173 -0.16 1.09 20.63
CA GLY A 173 0.51 2.35 20.95
C GLY A 173 1.17 3.07 19.78
N CYS A 174 0.91 2.66 18.53
CA CYS A 174 1.37 3.32 17.32
C CYS A 174 0.23 3.61 16.34
N TRP A 175 0.46 4.52 15.40
CA TRP A 175 -0.51 4.88 14.36
C TRP A 175 -0.39 3.95 13.15
N TYR A 176 -1.54 3.60 12.58
CA TYR A 176 -1.64 2.80 11.37
C TYR A 176 -2.68 3.40 10.42
N LEU A 177 -2.39 3.43 9.13
CA LEU A 177 -3.40 3.69 8.10
C LEU A 177 -4.30 2.46 7.97
N THR A 178 -5.59 2.62 8.22
CA THR A 178 -6.56 1.52 8.29
C THR A 178 -7.58 1.54 7.19
N ARG A 179 -7.87 2.73 6.64
CA ARG A 179 -8.81 2.90 5.53
C ARG A 179 -8.41 4.09 4.66
N VAL A 180 -8.64 3.96 3.37
CA VAL A 180 -8.57 5.06 2.40
C VAL A 180 -9.92 5.18 1.69
N ILE A 181 -10.36 6.41 1.48
CA ILE A 181 -11.66 6.73 0.86
C ILE A 181 -11.42 7.70 -0.30
N ASN A 182 -11.91 7.38 -1.49
CA ASN A 182 -11.95 8.29 -2.64
C ASN A 182 -13.36 8.17 -3.19
N LEU A 183 -14.12 9.24 -3.02
CA LEU A 183 -15.51 9.32 -3.47
C LEU A 183 -15.62 10.23 -4.70
N ARG A 184 -14.57 10.28 -5.52
CA ARG A 184 -14.60 11.08 -6.75
C ARG A 184 -15.61 10.47 -7.71
N ASP A 185 -16.40 11.36 -8.31
CA ASP A 185 -17.25 11.08 -9.46
C ASP A 185 -16.44 11.11 -10.77
#